data_AF-A0A3M1ZR52-F1
#
_entry.id   AF-A0A3M1ZR52-F1
#
_cell.length_a   1.000
_cell.length_b   1.000
_cell.length_c   1.000
_cell.angle_alpha   90.00
_cell.angle_beta   90.00
_cell.angle_gamma   90.00
#
_symmetry.space_group_name_H-M   'P 1'
#
loop_
_entity.id
_entity.type
_entity.pdbx_description
1 polymer ?
#
loop_
_entity_poly.entity_id
_entity_poly.type
_entity_poly.pdbx_seq_one_letter_code
_entity_poly.pdbx_strand_id
1 'polypeptide(L)'
;MGRVVDASLPALVGLALALALAGAAGADVYRAPGEGGVPLFTDAPTEPGCEVVIRTEPPRVPWREAVHRTAPRYGLDPLLVRAVIQVESGENPRAVSPKGAVGLMQLMPATAR
;
A
#
# COMPACT_ATOMS: atom_id res chain seq x y z
N MET A 1 42.33 -22.11 -7.02
CA MET A 1 41.64 -22.49 -8.28
C MET A 1 40.19 -22.84 -7.94
N GLY A 2 39.32 -21.85 -7.73
CA GLY A 2 37.92 -22.06 -7.35
C GLY A 2 37.02 -21.45 -8.40
N ARG A 3 36.36 -22.28 -9.21
CA ARG A 3 35.39 -21.83 -10.20
C ARG A 3 34.23 -21.19 -9.47
N VAL A 4 34.11 -19.87 -9.57
CA VAL A 4 32.88 -19.17 -9.24
C VAL A 4 31.84 -19.70 -10.21
N VAL A 5 30.82 -20.33 -9.65
CA VAL A 5 29.68 -20.97 -10.32
C VAL A 5 29.11 -20.13 -11.46
N ASP A 6 29.39 -20.51 -12.71
CA ASP A 6 28.72 -19.97 -13.89
C ASP A 6 27.27 -20.47 -13.89
N ALA A 7 26.33 -19.65 -13.43
CA ALA A 7 24.91 -19.95 -13.58
C ALA A 7 24.58 -19.98 -15.08
N SER A 8 24.31 -21.17 -15.62
CA SER A 8 24.00 -21.33 -17.04
C SER A 8 22.79 -20.47 -17.43
N LEU A 9 22.86 -19.77 -18.56
CA LEU A 9 21.78 -18.96 -19.13
C LEU A 9 20.36 -19.56 -18.99
N PRO A 10 20.13 -20.87 -19.24
CA PRO A 10 18.80 -21.47 -19.05
C PRO A 10 18.31 -21.47 -17.61
N ALA A 11 19.20 -21.58 -16.62
CA ALA A 11 18.84 -21.49 -15.21
C ALA A 11 18.37 -20.08 -14.82
N LEU A 12 19.01 -19.05 -15.38
CA LEU A 12 18.61 -17.65 -15.17
C LEU A 12 17.27 -17.34 -15.85
N VAL A 13 17.05 -17.83 -17.07
CA VAL A 13 15.76 -17.69 -17.77
C VAL A 13 14.65 -18.43 -17.03
N GLY A 14 14.91 -19.65 -16.57
CA GLY A 14 13.96 -20.43 -15.77
C GLY A 14 13.57 -19.73 -14.48
N LEU A 15 14.55 -19.16 -13.76
CA LEU A 15 14.29 -18.41 -12.54
C LEU A 15 13.51 -17.11 -12.81
N ALA A 16 13.86 -16.36 -13.85
CA ALA A 16 13.14 -15.14 -14.22
C ALA A 16 11.69 -15.43 -14.61
N LEU A 17 11.44 -16.53 -15.34
CA LEU A 17 10.09 -16.97 -15.68
C LEU A 17 9.30 -17.40 -14.44
N ALA A 18 9.94 -18.15 -13.52
CA ALA A 18 9.32 -18.55 -12.26
C ALA A 18 8.94 -17.34 -11.38
N LEU A 19 9.81 -16.33 -11.30
CA LEU A 19 9.54 -15.09 -10.58
C LEU A 19 8.46 -14.24 -11.26
N ALA A 20 8.40 -14.22 -12.60
CA ALA A 20 7.37 -13.50 -13.34
C ALA A 20 5.98 -14.16 -13.23
N LEU A 21 5.93 -15.47 -13.01
CA LEU A 21 4.69 -16.24 -12.80
C LEU A 21 4.26 -16.31 -11.33
N ALA A 22 5.11 -15.91 -10.39
CA ALA A 22 4.76 -15.86 -8.97
C ALA A 22 3.77 -14.70 -8.72
N GLY A 23 2.51 -15.02 -8.44
CA GLY A 23 1.52 -14.05 -8.01
C GLY A 23 1.87 -13.44 -6.63
N ALA A 24 1.49 -12.18 -6.39
CA ALA A 24 1.64 -11.57 -5.08
C ALA A 24 0.82 -12.34 -4.04
N ALA A 25 1.47 -12.78 -2.95
CA ALA A 25 0.78 -13.40 -1.83
C ALA A 25 0.00 -12.34 -1.04
N GLY A 26 -1.33 -12.46 -0.99
CA GLY A 26 -2.17 -11.67 -0.10
C GLY A 26 -2.20 -12.29 1.30
N ALA A 27 -2.20 -11.46 2.35
CA ALA A 27 -2.32 -11.89 3.74
C ALA A 27 -3.72 -11.54 4.30
N ASP A 28 -4.74 -11.68 3.46
CA ASP A 28 -6.12 -11.39 3.84
C ASP A 28 -6.59 -12.43 4.87
N VAL A 29 -7.36 -11.97 5.86
CA VAL A 29 -7.99 -12.85 6.86
C VAL A 29 -9.48 -12.91 6.59
N TYR A 30 -9.97 -14.12 6.37
CA TYR A 30 -11.37 -14.44 6.14
C TYR A 30 -11.98 -15.03 7.42
N ARG A 31 -13.27 -14.82 7.60
CA ARG A 31 -14.10 -15.47 8.61
C ARG A 31 -15.05 -16.45 7.91
N ALA A 32 -14.96 -17.71 8.27
CA ALA A 32 -15.88 -18.76 7.85
C ALA A 32 -16.85 -19.10 9.00
N PRO A 33 -18.07 -19.57 8.70
CA PRO A 33 -18.95 -20.14 9.71
C PRO A 33 -18.32 -21.42 10.28
N GLY A 34 -17.94 -21.42 11.56
CA GLY A 34 -17.45 -22.62 12.24
C GLY A 34 -18.56 -23.38 12.95
N GLU A 35 -18.24 -24.60 13.40
CA GLU A 35 -19.17 -25.47 14.10
C GLU A 35 -19.64 -24.84 15.43
N GLY A 36 -20.92 -25.06 15.78
CA GLY A 36 -21.48 -24.56 17.03
C GLY A 36 -21.62 -23.03 17.12
N GLY A 37 -21.51 -22.30 16.00
CA GLY A 37 -21.63 -20.85 15.95
C GLY A 37 -20.35 -20.08 16.32
N VAL A 38 -19.23 -20.79 16.48
CA VAL A 38 -17.92 -20.16 16.71
C VAL A 38 -17.31 -19.78 15.36
N PRO A 39 -16.96 -18.51 15.11
CA PRO A 39 -16.34 -18.10 13.84
C PRO A 39 -14.92 -18.67 13.71
N LEU A 40 -14.60 -19.25 12.54
CA LEU A 40 -13.25 -19.68 12.18
C LEU A 40 -12.56 -18.56 11.38
N PHE A 41 -11.30 -18.23 11.71
CA PHE A 41 -10.49 -17.29 10.94
C PHE A 41 -9.43 -18.04 10.13
N THR A 42 -9.32 -17.72 8.84
CA THR A 42 -8.45 -18.43 7.89
C THR A 42 -7.78 -17.46 6.90
N ASP A 43 -6.62 -17.83 6.38
CA ASP A 43 -5.86 -17.14 5.32
C ASP A 43 -6.26 -17.60 3.91
N ALA A 44 -7.07 -18.66 3.81
CA ALA A 44 -7.55 -19.22 2.55
C ALA A 44 -9.09 -19.16 2.48
N PRO A 45 -9.70 -18.51 1.46
CA PRO A 45 -11.15 -18.49 1.27
C PRO A 45 -11.62 -19.78 0.59
N THR A 46 -11.38 -20.93 1.24
CA THR A 46 -11.61 -22.26 0.66
C THR A 46 -13.07 -22.71 0.67
N GLU A 47 -13.95 -22.00 1.39
CA GLU A 47 -15.35 -22.42 1.58
C GLU A 47 -16.37 -21.33 1.16
N PRO A 48 -17.50 -21.72 0.57
CA PRO A 48 -18.62 -20.81 0.33
C PRO A 48 -19.13 -20.19 1.64
N GLY A 49 -19.25 -18.87 1.69
CA GLY A 49 -19.67 -18.15 2.89
C GLY A 49 -18.53 -17.55 3.71
N CYS A 50 -17.28 -17.63 3.24
CA CYS A 50 -16.18 -16.84 3.80
C CYS A 50 -16.41 -15.34 3.59
N GLU A 51 -16.50 -14.59 4.69
CA GLU A 51 -16.52 -13.13 4.70
C GLU A 51 -15.10 -12.59 4.94
N VAL A 52 -14.67 -11.58 4.18
CA VAL A 52 -13.38 -10.93 4.42
C VAL A 52 -13.45 -10.06 5.68
N VAL A 53 -12.61 -10.32 6.67
CA VAL A 53 -12.53 -9.51 7.91
C VAL A 53 -11.36 -8.54 7.88
N ILE A 54 -10.21 -8.98 7.35
CA ILE A 54 -9.01 -8.14 7.22
C ILE A 54 -8.53 -8.24 5.78
N ARG A 55 -8.49 -7.10 5.08
CA ARG A 55 -7.78 -6.99 3.81
C ARG A 55 -6.39 -6.44 4.09
N THR A 56 -5.41 -7.03 3.43
CA THR A 56 -4.09 -6.44 3.27
C THR A 56 -4.25 -5.26 2.31
N GLU A 57 -4.72 -4.12 2.81
CA GLU A 57 -4.66 -2.88 2.03
C GLU A 57 -3.18 -2.66 1.63
N PRO A 58 -2.90 -2.17 0.40
CA PRO A 58 -1.56 -1.69 0.08
C PRO A 58 -1.15 -0.69 1.17
N PRO A 59 0.13 -0.65 1.57
CA PRO A 59 0.56 0.15 2.70
C PRO A 59 0.00 1.55 2.51
N ARG A 60 -0.83 2.00 3.47
CA ARG A 60 -1.18 3.42 3.58
C ARG A 60 0.15 4.10 3.79
N VAL A 61 0.78 4.55 2.71
CA VAL A 61 2.06 5.26 2.80
C VAL A 61 1.76 6.40 3.75
N PRO A 62 2.31 6.40 4.99
CA PRO A 62 2.02 7.47 5.91
C PRO A 62 2.41 8.73 5.16
N TRP A 63 1.51 9.70 5.02
CA TRP A 63 1.71 10.86 4.14
C TRP A 63 3.05 11.57 4.41
N ARG A 64 3.58 11.44 5.63
CA ARG A 64 4.93 11.84 6.04
C ARG A 64 6.03 11.22 5.16
N GLU A 65 5.98 9.91 4.93
CA GLU A 65 6.92 9.21 4.04
C GLU A 65 6.74 9.67 2.58
N ALA A 66 5.49 9.87 2.14
CA ALA A 66 5.21 10.41 0.82
C ALA A 66 5.80 11.83 0.64
N VAL A 67 5.70 12.68 1.66
CA VAL A 67 6.32 14.01 1.69
C VAL A 67 7.84 13.91 1.62
N HIS A 68 8.47 13.07 2.44
CA HIS A 68 9.93 12.87 2.43
C HIS A 68 10.46 12.37 1.09
N ARG A 69 9.71 11.51 0.40
CA ARG A 69 10.10 10.97 -0.91
C ARG A 69 9.84 11.94 -2.07
N THR A 70 8.80 12.77 -1.96
CA THR A 70 8.28 13.54 -3.10
C THR A 70 8.76 15.00 -3.07
N ALA A 71 8.82 15.65 -1.91
CA ALA A 71 9.23 17.05 -1.79
C ALA A 71 10.60 17.34 -2.44
N PRO A 72 11.64 16.49 -2.27
CA PRO A 72 12.94 16.72 -2.91
C PRO A 72 12.89 16.69 -4.44
N ARG A 73 11.96 15.94 -5.04
CA ARG A 73 11.79 15.86 -6.51
C ARG A 73 11.32 17.19 -7.11
N TYR A 74 10.71 18.04 -6.29
CA TYR A 74 10.26 19.38 -6.64
C TYR A 74 11.15 20.48 -6.05
N GLY A 75 12.31 20.13 -5.49
CA GLY A 75 13.22 21.09 -4.86
C GLY A 75 12.68 21.69 -3.55
N LEU A 76 11.73 21.02 -2.90
CA LEU A 76 11.11 21.48 -1.65
C LEU A 76 11.69 20.75 -0.45
N ASP A 77 11.85 21.47 0.66
CA ASP A 77 12.15 20.87 1.96
C ASP A 77 10.91 20.08 2.47
N PRO A 78 11.04 18.80 2.84
CA PRO A 78 9.97 18.04 3.48
C PRO A 78 9.34 18.74 4.71
N LEU A 79 10.13 19.50 5.48
CA LEU A 79 9.64 20.25 6.63
C LEU A 79 8.73 21.40 6.22
N LEU A 80 9.01 22.06 5.09
CA LEU A 80 8.15 23.10 4.53
C LEU A 80 6.78 22.52 4.15
N VAL A 81 6.77 21.39 3.43
CA VAL A 81 5.51 20.73 3.02
C VAL A 81 4.71 20.28 4.24
N ARG A 82 5.38 19.75 5.28
CA ARG A 82 4.72 19.38 6.53
C ARG A 82 4.15 20.59 7.27
N ALA A 83 4.85 21.73 7.27
CA ALA A 83 4.34 22.96 7.86
C ALA A 83 3.06 23.44 7.16
N VAL A 84 3.01 23.35 5.82
CA VAL A 84 1.80 23.64 5.05
C VAL A 84 0.67 22.69 5.43
N ILE A 85 0.91 21.38 5.48
CA ILE A 85 -0.10 20.39 5.88
C ILE A 85 -0.68 20.68 7.27
N GLN A 86 0.17 21.08 8.22
CA GLN A 86 -0.25 21.44 9.58
C GLN A 86 -1.22 22.63 9.57
N VAL A 87 -0.92 23.67 8.78
CA VAL A 87 -1.74 24.88 8.68
C VAL A 87 -3.05 24.62 7.93
N GLU A 88 -3.00 23.84 6.84
CA GLU A 88 -4.16 23.62 5.97
C GLU A 88 -5.20 22.66 6.56
N SER A 89 -4.77 21.61 7.24
CA SER A 89 -5.68 20.54 7.70
C SER A 89 -5.45 20.04 9.12
N GLY A 90 -4.40 20.50 9.81
CA GLY A 90 -4.02 19.91 11.09
C GLY A 90 -3.67 18.42 10.97
N GLU A 91 -3.07 18.04 9.84
CA GLU A 91 -2.74 16.65 9.50
C GLU A 91 -3.96 15.72 9.31
N ASN A 92 -5.15 16.27 9.05
CA ASN A 92 -6.36 15.49 8.79
C ASN A 92 -6.49 15.13 7.29
N PRO A 93 -6.27 13.87 6.88
CA PRO A 93 -6.36 13.46 5.48
C PRO A 93 -7.79 13.49 4.91
N ARG A 94 -8.81 13.63 5.76
CA ARG A 94 -10.23 13.70 5.38
C ARG A 94 -10.81 15.12 5.48
N ALA A 95 -9.97 16.14 5.66
CA ALA A 95 -10.43 17.53 5.75
C ALA A 95 -11.12 17.97 4.43
N VAL A 96 -12.28 18.61 4.57
CA VAL A 96 -13.02 19.24 3.47
C VAL A 96 -13.43 20.65 3.90
N SER A 97 -13.02 21.67 3.15
CA SER A 97 -13.41 23.05 3.46
C SER A 97 -14.81 23.40 2.95
N PRO A 98 -15.45 24.47 3.47
CA PRO A 98 -16.74 24.96 2.94
C PRO A 98 -16.71 25.33 1.46
N LYS A 99 -15.52 25.64 0.92
CA LYS A 99 -15.31 25.97 -0.50
C LYS A 99 -14.98 24.75 -1.36
N GLY A 100 -14.87 23.57 -0.76
CA GLY A 100 -14.64 22.30 -1.46
C GLY A 100 -13.16 21.91 -1.62
N ALA A 101 -12.24 22.54 -0.90
CA ALA A 101 -10.85 22.09 -0.86
C ALA A 101 -10.74 20.77 -0.08
N VAL A 102 -9.85 19.86 -0.50
CA VAL A 102 -9.78 18.48 0.03
C VAL A 102 -8.40 18.06 0.49
N GLY A 103 -8.38 17.23 1.53
CA GLY A 103 -7.22 16.48 1.98
C GLY A 103 -6.16 17.29 2.72
N LEU A 104 -4.96 16.72 2.83
CA LEU A 104 -3.88 17.21 3.70
C LEU A 104 -3.39 18.62 3.36
N MET A 105 -3.34 18.94 2.07
CA MET A 105 -2.86 20.22 1.55
C MET A 105 -4.00 21.11 1.01
N GLN A 106 -5.26 20.76 1.31
CA GLN A 106 -6.45 21.51 0.90
C GLN A 106 -6.42 21.93 -0.59
N LEU A 107 -6.20 20.96 -1.48
CA LEU A 107 -6.22 21.22 -2.92
C LEU A 107 -7.66 21.35 -3.42
N MET A 108 -7.88 22.23 -4.39
CA MET A 108 -9.18 22.38 -5.03
C MET A 108 -9.35 21.29 -6.11
N PRO A 109 -10.44 20.50 -6.10
CA PRO A 109 -10.65 19.43 -7.08
C PRO A 109 -10.60 19.90 -8.55
N ALA A 110 -11.01 21.14 -8.82
CA ALA A 110 -11.00 21.71 -10.16
C ALA A 110 -9.57 21.98 -10.69
N THR A 111 -8.59 22.15 -9.80
CA THR A 111 -7.19 22.46 -10.13
C THR A 111 -6.21 21.34 -9.79
N ALA A 112 -6.64 20.32 -9.04
CA ALA A 112 -5.86 19.12 -8.76
C ALA A 112 -5.99 18.13 -9.93
N ARG A 113 -4.96 18.05 -10.78
CA ARG A 113 -4.77 17.00 -11.79
C ARG A 113 -3.40 16.36 -11.62
#